data_AF-A0A645CX60-F1
#
_entry.id   AF-A0A645CX60-F1
#
_cell.length_a   1.000
_cell.length_b   1.000
_cell.length_c   1.000
_cell.angle_alpha   90.00
_cell.angle_beta   90.00
_cell.angle_gamma   90.00
#
_symmetry.space_group_name_H-M   'P 1'
#
loop_
_entity.id
_entity.type
_entity.pdbx_description
1 polymer ?
#
loop_
_entity_poly.entity_id
_entity_poly.type
_entity_poly.pdbx_seq_one_letter_code
_entity_poly.pdbx_strand_id
1 'polypeptide(L)'
;MDNFTKQYFERCLTEFSQYGFKKHGNAFVRVINDVFQNFYLEKLGTYSYGRECRIGFAVLPLCQKNLDERILNGVGLYYLRGFERSHWSQADRWRYEVNIIDSIIDDIMRYFKQYLIPFFERANSCETAFDALVDLEKHFNETRLMNLSSAGINDARSEVISFDSAKFFMALKNRNYDFALAIKKMLLQQNIDALASVINGGFLTEKALTERETNLEAIRGEIKRLEERDEKYFQDIILEYEAHSKEILKSIINAASKKT
;
A
#
# COMPACT_ATOMS: atom_id res chain seq x y z
N MET A 1 21.23 14.08 -5.68
CA MET A 1 20.86 12.65 -5.63
C MET A 1 22.15 11.86 -5.44
N ASP A 2 22.22 10.98 -4.44
CA ASP A 2 23.43 10.17 -4.17
C ASP A 2 23.67 9.12 -5.27
N ASN A 3 24.89 8.56 -5.31
CA ASN A 3 25.31 7.61 -6.35
C ASN A 3 24.41 6.37 -6.40
N PHE A 4 24.05 5.80 -5.25
CA PHE A 4 23.15 4.65 -5.18
C PHE A 4 21.79 4.98 -5.79
N THR A 5 21.19 6.12 -5.41
CA THR A 5 19.86 6.52 -5.87
C THR A 5 19.84 6.75 -7.38
N LYS A 6 20.90 7.35 -7.92
CA LYS A 6 21.05 7.56 -9.36
C LYS A 6 21.08 6.22 -10.11
N GLN A 7 21.98 5.32 -9.72
CA GLN A 7 22.14 4.02 -10.36
C GLN A 7 20.89 3.13 -10.24
N TYR A 8 20.26 3.12 -9.06
CA TYR A 8 19.00 2.41 -8.84
C TYR A 8 17.91 2.90 -9.80
N PHE A 9 17.72 4.21 -9.92
CA PHE A 9 16.68 4.75 -10.81
C PHE A 9 16.97 4.52 -12.29
N GLU A 10 18.22 4.65 -12.72
CA GLU A 10 18.64 4.32 -14.09
C GLU A 10 18.37 2.84 -14.41
N ARG A 11 18.67 1.94 -13.46
CA ARG A 11 18.41 0.51 -13.61
C ARG A 11 16.91 0.22 -13.69
N CYS A 12 16.11 0.78 -12.79
CA CYS A 12 14.67 0.60 -12.80
C CYS A 12 14.01 1.15 -14.09
N LEU A 13 14.45 2.30 -14.59
CA LEU A 13 13.97 2.85 -15.87
C LEU A 13 14.24 1.89 -17.03
N THR A 14 15.43 1.32 -17.06
CA THR A 14 15.83 0.37 -18.10
C THR A 14 15.04 -0.93 -18.02
N GLU A 15 14.91 -1.51 -16.83
CA GLU A 15 14.32 -2.83 -16.67
C GLU A 15 12.79 -2.83 -16.63
N PHE A 16 12.16 -1.78 -16.10
CA PHE A 16 10.72 -1.79 -15.80
C PHE A 16 9.84 -1.00 -16.77
N SER A 17 10.43 -0.22 -17.66
CA SER A 17 9.70 0.50 -18.72
C SER A 17 8.90 -0.44 -19.64
N GLN A 18 9.43 -1.63 -19.92
CA GLN A 18 8.75 -2.66 -20.72
C GLN A 18 7.44 -3.17 -20.11
N TYR A 19 7.27 -3.05 -18.79
CA TYR A 19 6.04 -3.42 -18.07
C TYR A 19 5.07 -2.23 -17.95
N GLY A 20 5.34 -1.12 -18.64
CA GLY A 20 4.50 0.08 -18.63
C GLY A 20 4.71 1.02 -17.44
N PHE A 21 5.70 0.76 -16.58
CA PHE A 21 6.02 1.66 -15.47
C PHE A 21 6.68 2.95 -15.97
N LYS A 22 6.21 4.08 -15.44
CA LYS A 22 6.77 5.42 -15.67
C LYS A 22 7.29 6.00 -14.36
N LYS A 23 8.39 6.73 -14.42
CA LYS A 23 8.95 7.40 -13.25
C LYS A 23 8.17 8.68 -12.92
N HIS A 24 7.76 8.84 -11.66
CA HIS A 24 7.16 10.06 -11.13
C HIS A 24 7.74 10.33 -9.72
N GLY A 25 8.45 11.45 -9.56
CA GLY A 25 9.14 11.74 -8.30
C GLY A 25 10.17 10.64 -7.95
N ASN A 26 10.04 10.06 -6.74
CA ASN A 26 10.84 8.93 -6.24
C ASN A 26 10.18 7.54 -6.51
N ALA A 27 9.05 7.52 -7.22
CA ALA A 27 8.28 6.32 -7.48
C ALA A 27 8.29 5.95 -8.97
N PHE A 28 7.99 4.68 -9.23
CA PHE A 28 7.57 4.17 -10.53
C PHE A 28 6.12 3.75 -10.43
N VAL A 29 5.34 4.18 -11.40
CA VAL A 29 3.89 4.05 -11.38
C VAL A 29 3.39 3.51 -12.70
N ARG A 30 2.36 2.66 -12.65
CA ARG A 30 1.57 2.29 -13.83
C ARG A 30 0.10 2.16 -13.45
N VAL A 31 -0.75 2.37 -14.46
CA VAL A 31 -2.17 2.09 -14.39
C VAL A 31 -2.43 0.94 -15.33
N ILE A 32 -3.07 -0.11 -14.85
CA ILE A 32 -3.43 -1.28 -15.64
C ILE A 32 -4.85 -1.69 -15.25
N ASN A 33 -5.71 -1.89 -16.24
CA ASN A 33 -7.15 -2.07 -16.07
C ASN A 33 -7.74 -0.99 -15.12
N ASP A 34 -8.24 -1.42 -13.96
CA ASP A 34 -8.87 -0.59 -12.93
C ASP A 34 -8.04 -0.50 -11.64
N VAL A 35 -6.74 -0.80 -11.71
CA VAL A 35 -5.80 -0.65 -10.59
C VAL A 35 -4.62 0.26 -10.95
N PHE A 36 -4.12 0.91 -9.91
CA PHE A 36 -2.87 1.64 -9.89
C PHE A 36 -1.83 0.81 -9.14
N GLN A 37 -0.65 0.66 -9.74
CA GLN A 37 0.46 -0.07 -9.14
C GLN A 37 1.67 0.85 -9.02
N ASN A 38 2.33 0.83 -7.87
CA ASN A 38 3.55 1.60 -7.66
C ASN A 38 4.63 0.80 -6.93
N PHE A 39 5.86 1.28 -7.10
CA PHE A 39 6.94 1.01 -6.18
C PHE A 39 7.83 2.24 -6.05
N TYR A 40 8.48 2.42 -4.91
CA TYR A 40 9.31 3.60 -4.63
C TYR A 40 10.48 3.25 -3.72
N LEU A 41 11.50 4.10 -3.79
CA LEU A 41 12.66 4.04 -2.90
C LEU A 41 12.43 4.94 -1.69
N GLU A 42 12.49 4.35 -0.50
CA GLU A 42 12.50 5.05 0.78
C GLU A 42 13.93 5.06 1.35
N LYS A 43 14.46 6.24 1.70
CA LYS A 43 15.75 6.38 2.40
C LYS A 43 15.49 6.52 3.89
N LEU A 44 16.13 5.68 4.70
CA LEU A 44 15.97 5.74 6.15
C LEU A 44 16.99 6.72 6.75
N GLY A 45 16.53 7.91 7.14
CA GLY A 45 17.41 9.06 7.38
C GLY A 45 18.03 9.18 8.79
N THR A 46 17.32 8.84 9.86
CA THR A 46 17.69 9.37 11.19
C THR A 46 18.86 8.66 11.87
N TYR A 47 19.03 7.36 11.66
CA TYR A 47 20.06 6.56 12.37
C TYR A 47 21.09 5.90 11.45
N SER A 48 20.89 5.95 10.13
CA SER A 48 21.77 5.28 9.16
C SER A 48 22.62 6.24 8.33
N TYR A 49 22.52 7.56 8.59
CA TYR A 49 23.10 8.61 7.72
C TYR A 49 22.68 8.45 6.25
N GLY A 50 21.46 7.96 6.02
CA GLY A 50 20.92 7.69 4.69
C GLY A 50 21.63 6.55 3.94
N ARG A 51 22.24 5.59 4.64
CA ARG A 51 22.86 4.37 4.05
C ARG A 51 21.97 3.14 4.10
N GLU A 52 20.78 3.28 4.67
CA GLU A 52 19.74 2.27 4.63
C GLU A 52 18.59 2.72 3.73
N CYS A 53 18.01 1.76 3.02
CA CYS A 53 16.86 1.99 2.17
C CYS A 53 15.86 0.84 2.24
N ARG A 54 14.62 1.14 1.89
CA ARG A 54 13.55 0.16 1.69
C ARG A 54 12.91 0.42 0.35
N ILE A 55 12.38 -0.64 -0.26
CA ILE A 55 11.56 -0.54 -1.45
C ILE A 55 10.12 -0.81 -1.02
N GLY A 56 9.29 0.23 -1.03
CA GLY A 56 7.87 0.11 -0.78
C GLY A 56 7.12 -0.10 -2.09
N PHE A 57 5.97 -0.77 -2.02
CA PHE A 57 5.08 -0.99 -3.15
C PHE A 57 3.61 -1.06 -2.73
N ALA A 58 2.72 -0.83 -3.70
CA ALA A 58 1.27 -0.91 -3.49
C ALA A 58 0.52 -1.30 -4.77
N VAL A 59 -0.64 -1.92 -4.58
CA VAL A 59 -1.69 -2.08 -5.59
C VAL A 59 -2.95 -1.45 -5.02
N LEU A 60 -3.47 -0.42 -5.69
CA LEU A 60 -4.59 0.38 -5.22
C LEU A 60 -5.69 0.40 -6.29
N PRO A 61 -6.98 0.27 -5.93
CA PRO A 61 -8.05 0.39 -6.90
C PRO A 61 -8.20 1.85 -7.33
N LEU A 62 -8.51 2.10 -8.60
CA LEU A 62 -8.73 3.48 -9.09
C LEU A 62 -9.97 4.13 -8.48
N CYS A 63 -10.90 3.35 -7.95
CA CYS A 63 -12.10 3.83 -7.25
C CYS A 63 -11.85 4.15 -5.77
N GLN A 64 -10.60 4.25 -5.30
CA GLN A 64 -10.31 4.72 -3.95
C GLN A 64 -10.20 6.25 -3.89
N LYS A 65 -10.83 6.84 -2.87
CA LYS A 65 -10.68 8.27 -2.55
C LYS A 65 -9.25 8.61 -2.08
N ASN A 66 -8.79 9.83 -2.36
CA ASN A 66 -7.47 10.35 -1.99
C ASN A 66 -6.30 9.53 -2.55
N LEU A 67 -6.48 8.99 -3.77
CA LEU A 67 -5.40 8.28 -4.45
C LEU A 67 -4.21 9.23 -4.70
N ASP A 68 -4.46 10.51 -4.91
CA ASP A 68 -3.45 11.56 -5.04
C ASP A 68 -2.54 11.68 -3.82
N GLU A 69 -3.09 11.71 -2.61
CA GLU A 69 -2.29 11.76 -1.38
C GLU A 69 -1.40 10.52 -1.25
N ARG A 70 -1.90 9.35 -1.65
CA ARG A 70 -1.13 8.09 -1.61
C ARG A 70 -0.08 7.99 -2.72
N ILE A 71 -0.39 8.48 -3.92
CA ILE A 71 0.52 8.50 -5.07
C ILE A 71 1.65 9.51 -4.86
N LEU A 72 1.31 10.75 -4.46
CA LEU A 72 2.23 11.87 -4.38
C LEU A 72 3.22 11.73 -3.21
N ASN A 73 2.80 11.10 -2.12
CA ASN A 73 3.65 10.91 -0.95
C ASN A 73 4.48 9.62 -0.99
N GLY A 74 4.35 8.81 -2.05
CA GLY A 74 5.05 7.53 -2.15
C GLY A 74 4.73 6.61 -0.98
N VAL A 75 3.44 6.41 -0.70
CA VAL A 75 3.01 5.54 0.40
C VAL A 75 2.85 4.11 -0.13
N GLY A 76 3.69 3.22 0.39
CA GLY A 76 3.60 1.78 0.19
C GLY A 76 2.82 1.15 1.33
N LEU A 77 2.00 0.15 0.99
CA LEU A 77 1.37 -0.71 1.99
C LEU A 77 2.29 -1.88 2.35
N TYR A 78 3.23 -2.21 1.46
CA TYR A 78 4.07 -3.39 1.54
C TYR A 78 5.52 -3.06 1.23
N TYR A 79 6.44 -3.86 1.76
CA TYR A 79 7.87 -3.70 1.54
C TYR A 79 8.45 -4.94 0.88
N LEU A 80 9.34 -4.74 -0.10
CA LEU A 80 9.85 -5.78 -1.00
C LEU A 80 10.62 -6.89 -0.26
N ARG A 81 11.30 -6.59 0.85
CA ARG A 81 11.97 -7.61 1.67
C ARG A 81 10.99 -8.52 2.43
N GLY A 82 9.70 -8.20 2.48
CA GLY A 82 8.69 -9.05 3.12
C GLY A 82 8.46 -10.40 2.41
N PHE A 83 8.90 -10.54 1.15
CA PHE A 83 8.76 -11.79 0.40
C PHE A 83 9.64 -12.94 0.88
N GLU A 84 10.76 -12.64 1.55
CA GLU A 84 11.70 -13.66 2.03
C GLU A 84 11.95 -13.52 3.52
N ARG A 85 12.34 -14.63 4.15
CA ARG A 85 12.78 -14.64 5.55
C ARG A 85 14.01 -13.75 5.70
N SER A 86 14.02 -12.93 6.75
CA SER A 86 15.21 -12.15 7.06
C SER A 86 16.15 -13.03 7.88
N HIS A 87 17.30 -13.37 7.32
CA HIS A 87 18.35 -14.07 8.06
C HIS A 87 19.04 -13.19 9.12
N TRP A 88 18.72 -11.90 9.17
CA TRP A 88 19.36 -10.92 10.05
C TRP A 88 18.32 -10.01 10.72
N SER A 89 18.69 -9.38 11.84
CA SER A 89 17.86 -8.41 12.58
C SER A 89 17.49 -7.14 11.80
N GLN A 90 18.00 -7.00 10.57
CA GLN A 90 17.59 -5.96 9.61
C GLN A 90 16.27 -6.35 8.96
N ALA A 91 15.20 -6.27 9.74
CA ALA A 91 13.85 -6.26 9.20
C ALA A 91 13.80 -5.24 8.04
N ASP A 92 13.16 -5.69 6.95
CA ASP A 92 12.65 -4.92 5.80
C ASP A 92 13.54 -3.90 5.06
N ARG A 93 14.86 -3.89 5.26
CA ARG A 93 15.78 -2.89 4.67
C ARG A 93 17.03 -3.47 4.02
N TRP A 94 17.60 -2.71 3.09
CA TRP A 94 18.96 -2.89 2.59
C TRP A 94 19.88 -1.83 3.18
N ARG A 95 21.07 -2.24 3.61
CA ARG A 95 22.17 -1.34 3.95
C ARG A 95 23.21 -1.38 2.83
N TYR A 96 23.65 -0.22 2.37
CA TYR A 96 24.66 -0.12 1.33
C TYR A 96 25.82 0.79 1.75
N GLU A 97 26.99 0.49 1.22
CA GLU A 97 28.21 1.28 1.32
C GLU A 97 28.76 1.51 -0.09
N VAL A 98 29.66 2.49 -0.25
CA VAL A 98 30.14 2.93 -1.57
C VAL A 98 30.67 1.76 -2.43
N ASN A 99 31.30 0.78 -1.79
CA ASN A 99 31.95 -0.35 -2.47
C ASN A 99 31.02 -1.52 -2.80
N ILE A 100 29.75 -1.46 -2.39
CA ILE A 100 28.78 -2.57 -2.57
C ILE A 100 27.47 -2.12 -3.25
N ILE A 101 27.42 -0.90 -3.80
CA ILE A 101 26.22 -0.33 -4.41
C ILE A 101 25.63 -1.28 -5.47
N ASP A 102 26.45 -1.75 -6.41
CA ASP A 102 26.00 -2.64 -7.49
C ASP A 102 25.40 -3.94 -6.95
N SER A 103 26.08 -4.58 -5.99
CA SER A 103 25.62 -5.81 -5.37
C SER A 103 24.27 -5.65 -4.66
N ILE A 104 24.05 -4.52 -4.00
CA ILE A 104 22.77 -4.22 -3.35
C ILE A 104 21.67 -3.95 -4.40
N ILE A 105 21.99 -3.21 -5.47
CA ILE A 105 21.03 -2.98 -6.56
C ILE A 105 20.67 -4.30 -7.24
N ASP A 106 21.63 -5.19 -7.49
CA ASP A 106 21.39 -6.50 -8.08
C ASP A 106 20.49 -7.37 -7.21
N ASP A 107 20.70 -7.38 -5.89
CA ASP A 107 19.79 -8.07 -4.96
C ASP A 107 18.38 -7.46 -5.01
N ILE A 108 18.25 -6.13 -4.99
CA ILE A 108 16.94 -5.48 -5.16
C ILE A 108 16.28 -5.88 -6.49
N MET A 109 17.03 -5.86 -7.60
CA MET A 109 16.52 -6.26 -8.93
C MET A 109 16.10 -7.74 -8.96
N ARG A 110 16.81 -8.61 -8.24
CA ARG A 110 16.41 -10.02 -8.05
C ARG A 110 15.03 -10.10 -7.38
N TYR A 111 14.81 -9.38 -6.28
CA TYR A 111 13.49 -9.35 -5.64
C TYR A 111 12.39 -8.83 -6.57
N PHE A 112 12.68 -7.79 -7.36
CA PHE A 112 11.73 -7.28 -8.35
C PHE A 112 11.31 -8.37 -9.35
N LYS A 113 12.29 -9.03 -9.98
CA LYS A 113 12.05 -10.03 -11.03
C LYS A 113 11.40 -11.30 -10.49
N GLN A 114 11.83 -11.75 -9.33
CA GLN A 114 11.40 -13.01 -8.75
C GLN A 114 10.02 -12.90 -8.07
N TYR A 115 9.72 -11.76 -7.45
CA TYR A 115 8.53 -11.61 -6.61
C TYR A 115 7.59 -10.50 -7.07
N LEU A 116 8.09 -9.26 -7.18
CA LEU A 116 7.21 -8.10 -7.32
C LEU A 116 6.55 -8.02 -8.69
N ILE A 117 7.29 -8.22 -9.78
CA ILE A 117 6.71 -8.20 -11.13
C ILE A 117 5.70 -9.35 -11.30
N PRO A 118 5.99 -10.62 -10.97
CA PRO A 118 4.99 -11.68 -10.99
C PRO A 118 3.75 -11.38 -10.12
N PHE A 119 3.94 -10.78 -8.95
CA PHE A 119 2.82 -10.33 -8.11
C PHE A 119 1.98 -9.26 -8.81
N PHE A 120 2.60 -8.24 -9.41
CA PHE A 120 1.91 -7.18 -10.12
C PHE A 120 1.18 -7.66 -11.38
N GLU A 121 1.71 -8.64 -12.10
CA GLU A 121 1.01 -9.22 -13.25
C GLU A 121 -0.23 -10.02 -12.81
N ARG A 122 -0.18 -10.68 -11.64
CA ARG A 122 -1.38 -11.32 -11.05
C ARG A 122 -2.38 -10.30 -10.53
N ALA A 123 -1.92 -9.23 -9.88
CA ALA A 123 -2.75 -8.21 -9.24
C ALA A 123 -3.10 -7.04 -10.18
N ASN A 124 -3.45 -7.33 -11.44
CA ASN A 124 -3.60 -6.33 -12.50
C ASN A 124 -5.03 -5.81 -12.71
N SER A 125 -6.02 -6.25 -11.92
CA SER A 125 -7.38 -5.71 -11.88
C SER A 125 -7.93 -5.77 -10.45
N CYS A 126 -9.00 -5.06 -10.13
CA CYS A 126 -9.63 -5.15 -8.80
C CYS A 126 -10.14 -6.56 -8.50
N GLU A 127 -10.55 -7.29 -9.54
CA GLU A 127 -10.96 -8.70 -9.46
C GLU A 127 -9.83 -9.58 -8.95
N THR A 128 -8.65 -9.52 -9.58
CA THR A 128 -7.53 -10.40 -9.23
C THR A 128 -6.64 -9.84 -8.12
N ALA A 129 -6.56 -8.52 -7.96
CA ALA A 129 -5.73 -7.86 -6.96
C ALA A 129 -6.19 -8.14 -5.54
N PHE A 130 -7.50 -8.29 -5.33
CA PHE A 130 -8.05 -8.60 -4.01
C PHE A 130 -7.46 -9.89 -3.43
N ASP A 131 -7.59 -11.00 -4.16
CA ASP A 131 -7.08 -12.30 -3.72
C ASP A 131 -5.55 -12.29 -3.64
N ALA A 132 -4.88 -11.67 -4.63
CA ALA A 132 -3.43 -11.57 -4.63
C ALA A 132 -2.89 -10.81 -3.40
N LEU A 133 -3.58 -9.76 -2.95
CA LEU A 133 -3.21 -9.00 -1.74
C LEU A 133 -3.48 -9.80 -0.47
N VAL A 134 -4.61 -10.51 -0.39
CA VAL A 134 -4.91 -11.39 0.75
C VAL A 134 -3.83 -12.47 0.89
N ASP A 135 -3.42 -13.08 -0.23
CA ASP A 135 -2.36 -14.10 -0.21
C ASP A 135 -0.97 -13.51 0.09
N LEU A 136 -0.70 -12.29 -0.38
CA LEU A 136 0.51 -11.56 -0.01
C LEU A 136 0.59 -11.33 1.50
N GLU A 137 -0.50 -10.90 2.13
CA GLU A 137 -0.55 -10.64 3.57
C GLU A 137 -0.41 -11.90 4.41
N LYS A 138 -1.05 -12.99 3.98
CA LYS A 138 -0.81 -14.32 4.56
C LYS A 138 0.67 -14.68 4.51
N HIS A 139 1.29 -14.58 3.34
CA HIS A 139 2.71 -14.89 3.14
C HIS A 139 3.63 -14.00 4.01
N PHE A 140 3.33 -12.70 4.09
CA PHE A 140 4.09 -11.77 4.91
C PHE A 140 3.95 -12.07 6.40
N ASN A 141 2.73 -12.43 6.84
CA ASN A 141 2.49 -12.82 8.21
C ASN A 141 3.19 -14.14 8.57
N GLU A 142 3.16 -15.14 7.69
CA GLU A 142 3.91 -16.40 7.85
C GLU A 142 5.42 -16.14 7.98
N THR A 143 5.96 -15.32 7.07
CA THR A 143 7.38 -14.92 7.10
C THR A 143 7.73 -14.21 8.42
N ARG A 144 6.86 -13.31 8.87
CA ARG A 144 7.01 -12.60 10.15
C ARG A 144 6.99 -13.56 11.34
N LEU A 145 6.03 -14.48 11.41
CA LEU A 145 5.93 -15.47 12.49
C LEU A 145 7.15 -16.40 12.53
N MET A 146 7.65 -16.82 11.37
CA MET A 146 8.87 -17.63 11.28
C MET A 146 10.11 -16.87 11.80
N ASN A 147 10.23 -15.58 11.46
CA ASN A 147 11.32 -14.73 11.96
C ASN A 147 11.24 -14.55 13.49
N LEU A 148 10.03 -14.31 14.03
CA LEU A 148 9.81 -14.17 15.48
C LEU A 148 10.10 -15.46 16.24
N SER A 149 9.62 -16.59 15.72
CA SER A 149 9.89 -17.92 16.28
C SER A 149 11.39 -18.21 16.31
N SER A 150 12.12 -17.88 15.24
CA SER A 150 13.58 -18.03 15.18
C SER A 150 14.32 -17.14 16.19
N ALA A 151 13.70 -16.03 16.61
CA ALA A 151 14.21 -15.14 17.65
C ALA A 151 13.74 -15.53 19.07
N GLY A 152 13.04 -16.66 19.23
CA GLY A 152 12.48 -17.10 20.52
C GLY A 152 11.29 -16.28 21.01
N ILE A 153 10.65 -15.50 20.13
CA ILE A 153 9.49 -14.65 20.46
C ILE A 153 8.22 -15.40 20.06
N ASN A 154 7.34 -15.61 21.04
CA ASN A 154 5.99 -16.13 20.78
C ASN A 154 5.01 -14.96 20.60
N ASP A 155 4.42 -14.84 19.41
CA ASP A 155 3.41 -13.82 19.12
C ASP A 155 2.02 -14.46 19.04
N ALA A 156 1.15 -14.10 19.98
CA ALA A 156 -0.21 -14.61 20.05
C ALA A 156 -1.19 -13.90 19.09
N ARG A 157 -0.74 -12.89 18.34
CA ARG A 157 -1.60 -12.16 17.40
C ARG A 157 -1.91 -12.99 16.17
N SER A 158 -3.21 -13.16 15.91
CA SER A 158 -3.76 -13.99 14.83
C SER A 158 -4.17 -13.22 13.59
N GLU A 159 -4.09 -11.88 13.56
CA GLU A 159 -4.59 -11.13 12.41
C GLU A 159 -3.67 -11.29 11.19
N VAL A 160 -4.19 -11.99 10.19
CA VAL A 160 -3.48 -12.35 8.96
C VAL A 160 -3.72 -11.34 7.84
N ILE A 161 -4.84 -10.60 7.89
CA ILE A 161 -5.32 -9.75 6.80
C ILE A 161 -5.57 -8.35 7.35
N SER A 162 -4.96 -7.35 6.72
CA SER A 162 -5.23 -5.96 7.04
C SER A 162 -6.52 -5.51 6.35
N PHE A 163 -7.45 -4.93 7.11
CA PHE A 163 -8.68 -4.39 6.52
C PHE A 163 -8.45 -2.91 6.23
N ASP A 164 -8.01 -2.64 5.01
CA ASP A 164 -7.75 -1.29 4.53
C ASP A 164 -8.80 -0.83 3.52
N SER A 165 -8.77 0.47 3.19
CA SER A 165 -9.68 1.08 2.23
C SER A 165 -9.49 0.57 0.80
N ALA A 166 -8.31 0.08 0.41
CA ALA A 166 -8.08 -0.46 -0.93
C ALA A 166 -8.87 -1.77 -1.10
N LYS A 167 -8.76 -2.69 -0.13
CA LYS A 167 -9.52 -3.96 -0.15
C LYS A 167 -11.03 -3.73 -0.08
N PHE A 168 -11.49 -2.67 0.58
CA PHE A 168 -12.92 -2.31 0.60
C PHE A 168 -13.45 -2.01 -0.79
N PHE A 169 -12.77 -1.13 -1.53
CA PHE A 169 -13.19 -0.75 -2.87
C PHE A 169 -13.02 -1.89 -3.89
N MET A 170 -11.99 -2.73 -3.74
CA MET A 170 -11.85 -3.94 -4.53
C MET A 170 -13.01 -4.92 -4.27
N ALA A 171 -13.35 -5.15 -3.00
CA ALA A 171 -14.49 -6.01 -2.63
C ALA A 171 -15.81 -5.47 -3.19
N LEU A 172 -16.06 -4.16 -3.11
CA LEU A 172 -17.24 -3.54 -3.71
C LEU A 172 -17.30 -3.75 -5.24
N LYS A 173 -16.19 -3.52 -5.96
CA LYS A 173 -16.14 -3.74 -7.42
C LYS A 173 -16.43 -5.19 -7.80
N ASN A 174 -16.01 -6.13 -6.96
CA ASN A 174 -16.25 -7.55 -7.13
C ASN A 174 -17.60 -8.02 -6.55
N ARG A 175 -18.46 -7.09 -6.12
CA ARG A 175 -19.77 -7.36 -5.49
C ARG A 175 -19.67 -8.27 -4.26
N ASN A 176 -18.51 -8.30 -3.62
CA ASN A 176 -18.29 -9.02 -2.36
C ASN A 176 -18.70 -8.12 -1.19
N TYR A 177 -20.00 -7.86 -1.08
CA TYR A 177 -20.58 -6.99 -0.06
C TYR A 177 -20.37 -7.52 1.36
N ASP A 178 -20.29 -8.83 1.55
CA ASP A 178 -20.06 -9.45 2.86
C ASP A 178 -18.65 -9.10 3.37
N PHE A 179 -17.64 -9.15 2.49
CA PHE A 179 -16.29 -8.72 2.86
C PHE A 179 -16.18 -7.21 3.06
N ALA A 180 -16.83 -6.41 2.20
CA ALA A 180 -16.88 -4.96 2.36
C ALA A 180 -17.53 -4.56 3.71
N LEU A 181 -18.59 -5.27 4.10
CA LEU A 181 -19.25 -5.12 5.40
C LEU A 181 -18.34 -5.49 6.56
N ALA A 182 -17.61 -6.60 6.45
CA ALA A 182 -16.63 -7.01 7.46
C ALA A 182 -15.54 -5.94 7.67
N ILE A 183 -15.01 -5.36 6.58
CA ILE A 183 -14.05 -4.25 6.65
C ILE A 183 -14.64 -3.06 7.41
N LYS A 184 -15.85 -2.61 7.04
CA LYS A 184 -16.45 -1.42 7.68
C LYS A 184 -16.79 -1.65 9.15
N LYS A 185 -17.28 -2.85 9.51
CA LYS A 185 -17.54 -3.23 10.92
C LYS A 185 -16.27 -3.21 11.75
N MET A 186 -15.16 -3.75 11.22
CA MET A 186 -13.90 -3.74 11.94
C MET A 186 -13.30 -2.34 12.03
N LEU A 187 -13.38 -1.54 10.96
CA LEU A 187 -12.98 -0.13 10.98
C LEU A 187 -13.77 0.67 12.02
N LEU A 188 -15.08 0.43 12.14
CA LEU A 188 -15.92 1.05 13.17
C LEU A 188 -15.40 0.69 14.57
N GLN A 189 -15.15 -0.59 14.82
CA GLN A 189 -14.67 -1.06 16.13
C GLN A 189 -13.32 -0.42 16.48
N GLN A 190 -12.36 -0.42 15.55
CA GLN A 190 -11.05 0.23 15.75
C GLN A 190 -11.18 1.73 16.06
N ASN A 191 -12.09 2.43 15.39
CA ASN A 191 -12.31 3.87 15.65
C ASN A 191 -13.00 4.11 17.01
N ILE A 192 -13.91 3.23 17.43
CA ILE A 192 -14.52 3.28 18.76
C ILE A 192 -13.44 3.06 19.84
N ASP A 193 -12.60 2.04 19.70
CA ASP A 193 -11.54 1.72 20.65
C ASP A 193 -10.50 2.86 20.72
N ALA A 194 -10.11 3.40 19.57
CA ALA A 194 -9.19 4.53 19.48
C ALA A 194 -9.80 5.81 20.09
N LEU A 195 -11.10 6.05 19.93
CA LEU A 195 -11.76 7.19 20.56
C LEU A 195 -11.81 7.04 22.08
N ALA A 196 -12.20 5.86 22.58
CA ALA A 196 -12.24 5.56 24.01
C ALA A 196 -10.85 5.75 24.66
N SER A 197 -9.79 5.28 23.99
CA SER A 197 -8.41 5.45 24.47
C SER A 197 -7.99 6.92 24.57
N VAL A 198 -8.39 7.78 23.64
CA VAL A 198 -7.97 9.20 23.66
C VAL A 198 -8.81 10.03 24.62
N ILE A 199 -10.10 9.71 24.79
CA ILE A 199 -10.96 10.33 25.82
C ILE A 199 -10.36 10.05 27.21
N ASN A 200 -9.98 8.79 27.48
CA ASN A 200 -9.35 8.40 28.75
C ASN A 200 -7.96 9.05 28.95
N GLY A 201 -7.29 9.45 27.88
CA GLY A 201 -5.99 10.13 27.93
C GLY A 201 -6.06 11.64 28.18
N GLY A 202 -7.24 12.28 28.08
CA GLY A 202 -7.41 13.70 28.41
C GLY A 202 -6.84 14.71 27.38
N PHE A 203 -6.54 14.27 26.15
CA PHE A 203 -5.87 15.11 25.13
C PHE A 203 -6.77 15.59 23.98
N LEU A 204 -8.09 15.43 24.06
CA LEU A 204 -8.98 15.74 22.94
C LEU A 204 -9.64 17.11 23.10
N THR A 205 -9.51 17.96 22.08
CA THR A 205 -10.31 19.19 21.98
C THR A 205 -11.75 18.84 21.60
N GLU A 206 -12.71 19.69 21.99
CA GLU A 206 -14.12 19.51 21.61
C GLU A 206 -14.31 19.40 20.09
N LYS A 207 -13.60 20.24 19.33
CA LYS A 207 -13.61 20.17 17.86
C LYS A 207 -13.13 18.81 17.34
N ALA A 208 -12.04 18.28 17.88
CA ALA A 208 -11.52 16.98 17.48
C ALA A 208 -12.45 15.82 17.90
N LEU A 209 -13.20 15.98 19.00
CA LEU A 209 -14.24 15.03 19.40
C LEU A 209 -15.35 14.98 18.37
N THR A 210 -15.91 16.14 18.02
CA THR A 210 -17.00 16.25 17.05
C THR A 210 -16.59 15.72 15.66
N GLU A 211 -15.37 16.00 15.21
CA GLU A 211 -14.85 15.45 13.95
C GLU A 211 -14.79 13.92 13.99
N ARG A 212 -14.35 13.33 15.10
CA ARG A 212 -14.31 11.87 15.27
C ARG A 212 -15.71 11.25 15.34
N GLU A 213 -16.64 11.86 16.06
CA GLU A 213 -18.04 11.40 16.13
C GLU A 213 -18.71 11.46 14.76
N THR A 214 -18.48 12.53 13.99
CA THR A 214 -18.98 12.67 12.61
C THR A 214 -18.43 11.54 11.72
N ASN A 215 -17.15 11.20 11.85
CA ASN A 215 -16.56 10.08 11.11
C ASN A 215 -17.16 8.73 11.51
N LEU A 216 -17.46 8.50 12.79
CA LEU A 216 -18.12 7.28 13.27
C LEU A 216 -19.54 7.16 12.69
N GLU A 217 -20.31 8.23 12.65
CA GLU A 217 -21.64 8.25 12.04
C GLU A 217 -21.59 7.98 10.53
N ALA A 218 -20.59 8.53 9.83
CA ALA A 218 -20.38 8.23 8.41
C ALA A 218 -20.13 6.73 8.18
N ILE A 219 -19.28 6.09 9.00
CA ILE A 219 -19.01 4.65 8.92
C ILE A 219 -20.29 3.83 9.22
N ARG A 220 -21.07 4.22 10.25
CA ARG A 220 -22.36 3.57 10.58
C ARG A 220 -23.35 3.67 9.43
N GLY A 221 -23.42 4.83 8.77
CA GLY A 221 -24.24 5.04 7.59
C GLY A 221 -23.86 4.13 6.42
N GLU A 222 -22.56 3.99 6.14
CA GLU A 222 -22.08 3.06 5.11
C GLU A 222 -22.35 1.59 5.47
N ILE A 223 -22.19 1.19 6.74
CA ILE A 223 -22.55 -0.16 7.21
C ILE A 223 -24.03 -0.45 6.94
N LYS A 224 -24.93 0.48 7.29
CA LYS A 224 -26.36 0.32 7.02
C LYS A 224 -26.64 0.13 5.54
N ARG A 225 -26.01 0.93 4.67
CA ARG A 225 -26.13 0.78 3.21
C ARG A 225 -25.61 -0.57 2.69
N LEU A 226 -24.53 -1.10 3.26
CA LEU A 226 -24.01 -2.43 2.94
C LEU A 226 -25.00 -3.52 3.37
N GLU A 227 -25.59 -3.41 4.56
CA GLU A 227 -26.59 -4.34 5.07
C GLU A 227 -27.88 -4.32 4.23
N GLU A 228 -28.28 -3.14 3.75
CA GLU A 228 -29.42 -2.94 2.83
C GLU A 228 -29.09 -3.30 1.37
N ARG A 229 -27.82 -3.63 1.06
CA ARG A 229 -27.31 -3.81 -0.31
C ARG A 229 -27.72 -2.68 -1.25
N ASP A 230 -27.45 -1.43 -0.84
CA ASP A 230 -27.65 -0.23 -1.66
C ASP A 230 -26.61 -0.19 -2.80
N GLU A 231 -26.77 -1.08 -3.79
CA GLU A 231 -25.82 -1.25 -4.89
C GLU A 231 -25.66 0.04 -5.70
N LYS A 232 -26.76 0.79 -5.85
CA LYS A 232 -26.76 2.05 -6.59
C LYS A 232 -25.84 3.07 -5.94
N TYR A 233 -25.96 3.26 -4.63
CA TYR A 233 -25.06 4.16 -3.90
C TYR A 233 -23.59 3.76 -4.09
N PHE A 234 -23.26 2.47 -3.93
CA PHE A 234 -21.87 2.02 -4.08
C PHE A 234 -21.35 2.14 -5.51
N GLN A 235 -22.21 1.91 -6.51
CA GLN A 235 -21.86 2.10 -7.90
C GLN A 235 -21.60 3.58 -8.22
N ASP A 236 -22.42 4.48 -7.69
CA ASP A 236 -22.28 5.92 -7.89
C ASP A 236 -20.96 6.44 -7.30
N ILE A 237 -20.60 6.04 -6.07
CA ILE A 237 -19.31 6.46 -5.47
C ILE A 237 -18.11 5.86 -6.21
N ILE A 238 -18.20 4.62 -6.70
CA ILE A 238 -17.12 3.98 -7.46
C ILE A 238 -16.86 4.77 -8.73
N LEU A 239 -17.92 5.11 -9.47
CA LEU A 239 -17.81 5.86 -10.73
C LEU A 239 -17.24 7.26 -10.51
N GLU A 240 -17.70 7.94 -9.45
CA GLU A 240 -17.17 9.26 -9.06
C GLU A 240 -15.66 9.18 -8.78
N TYR A 241 -15.24 8.23 -7.95
CA TYR A 241 -13.84 8.11 -7.54
C TYR A 241 -12.94 7.64 -8.68
N GLU A 242 -13.40 6.75 -9.55
CA GLU A 242 -12.64 6.40 -10.75
C GLU A 242 -12.44 7.59 -11.69
N ALA A 243 -13.49 8.39 -11.91
CA ALA A 243 -13.40 9.57 -12.76
C ALA A 243 -12.39 10.58 -12.20
N HIS A 244 -12.45 10.82 -10.89
CA HIS A 244 -11.51 11.67 -10.18
C HIS A 244 -10.06 11.16 -10.30
N SER A 245 -9.82 9.89 -9.97
CA SER A 245 -8.49 9.27 -10.05
C SER A 245 -7.91 9.31 -11.46
N LYS A 246 -8.73 9.03 -12.48
CA LYS A 246 -8.31 9.11 -13.90
C LYS A 246 -7.86 10.53 -14.27
N GLU A 247 -8.53 11.56 -13.77
CA GLU A 247 -8.15 12.95 -14.06
C GLU A 247 -6.81 13.32 -13.41
N ILE A 248 -6.62 12.94 -12.15
CA ILE A 248 -5.34 13.16 -11.45
C ILE A 248 -4.20 12.41 -12.15
N LEU A 249 -4.42 11.15 -12.53
CA LEU A 249 -3.42 10.33 -13.19
C LEU A 249 -3.01 10.87 -14.56
N LYS A 250 -3.94 11.49 -15.33
CA LYS A 250 -3.57 12.20 -16.57
C LYS A 250 -2.55 13.31 -16.29
N SER A 251 -2.74 14.10 -15.23
CA SER A 251 -1.79 15.17 -14.89
C SER A 251 -0.40 14.63 -14.56
N ILE A 252 -0.34 13.51 -13.82
CA ILE A 252 0.89 12.85 -13.37
C ILE A 252 1.62 12.20 -14.55
N ILE A 253 0.90 11.48 -15.42
CA ILE A 253 1.47 10.77 -16.57
C ILE A 253 1.91 11.77 -17.65
N ASN A 254 1.13 12.83 -17.91
CA ASN A 254 1.46 13.83 -18.93
C ASN A 254 2.59 14.78 -18.49
N ALA A 255 2.74 15.06 -17.19
CA ALA A 255 3.86 15.84 -16.68
C ALA A 255 5.21 15.10 -16.81
N ALA A 256 5.20 13.76 -16.72
CA ALA A 256 6.40 12.94 -16.89
C ALA A 256 6.92 12.97 -18.33
N SER A 257 6.02 13.03 -19.32
CA SER A 257 6.38 13.08 -20.75
C SER A 257 6.96 14.42 -21.23
N LYS A 258 6.84 15.50 -20.46
CA LYS A 258 7.36 16.84 -20.82
C LYS A 258 8.77 17.14 -20.26
N LYS A 259 9.37 16.21 -19.51
CA LYS A 259 10.69 16.37 -18.87
C LYS A 259 11.76 15.38 -19.39
N THR A 260 11.48 14.72 -20.51
CA THR A 260 12.43 13.91 -21.30
C THR A 260 12.73 14.63 -22.59
#